data_AF-A0A2N9G4N4-F1
#
_entry.id   AF-A0A2N9G4N4-F1
#
_cell.length_a   1.000
_cell.length_b   1.000
_cell.length_c   1.000
_cell.angle_alpha   90.00
_cell.angle_beta   90.00
_cell.angle_gamma   90.00
#
_symmetry.space_group_name_H-M   'P 1'
#
loop_
_entity.id
_entity.type
_entity.pdbx_description
1 polymer ?
#
loop_
_entity_poly.entity_id
_entity_poly.type
_entity_poly.pdbx_seq_one_letter_code
_entity_poly.pdbx_strand_id
1 'polypeptide(L)'
;MALCLVSGNSFCWEDLVEWGVVHLKGKGMRATVCKLAWWATVYYLWSQRNVVLHAGQIKTEDQIINIIKKDVKTRLQSKECFKNTILNRIICCNWGICIERLQRGGNAV
;
A
#
# COMPACT_ATOMS: atom_id res chain seq x y z
N MET A 1 -13.22 -2.11 -5.06
CA MET A 1 -11.85 -1.88 -4.55
C MET A 1 -10.96 -1.35 -5.69
N ALA A 2 -10.78 -0.03 -5.78
CA ALA A 2 -9.94 0.63 -6.79
C ALA A 2 -8.65 1.21 -6.17
N LEU A 3 -8.14 0.59 -5.10
CA LEU A 3 -7.11 1.17 -4.22
C LEU A 3 -5.77 1.45 -4.93
N CYS A 4 -5.47 0.66 -5.96
CA CYS A 4 -4.24 0.79 -6.76
C CYS A 4 -4.50 1.05 -8.25
N LEU A 5 -5.77 1.13 -8.69
CA LEU A 5 -6.16 1.31 -10.10
C LEU A 5 -5.47 0.29 -11.04
N VAL A 6 -5.51 -1.00 -10.67
CA VAL A 6 -4.98 -2.11 -11.48
C VAL A 6 -6.16 -2.92 -11.99
N SER A 7 -6.15 -3.25 -13.29
CA SER A 7 -7.18 -4.02 -14.00
C SER A 7 -6.67 -5.41 -14.38
N GLY A 8 -7.38 -6.47 -13.98
CA GLY A 8 -7.19 -7.85 -14.44
C GLY A 8 -6.51 -8.76 -13.41
N ASN A 9 -7.22 -9.81 -12.97
CA ASN A 9 -6.69 -10.83 -12.06
C ASN A 9 -6.15 -12.01 -12.86
N SER A 10 -4.83 -12.15 -12.98
CA SER A 10 -4.22 -13.48 -13.01
C SER A 10 -4.01 -13.92 -11.56
N PHE A 11 -4.42 -15.13 -11.22
CA PHE A 11 -4.30 -15.71 -9.88
C PHE A 11 -2.98 -16.47 -9.66
N CYS A 12 -2.09 -16.48 -10.65
CA CYS A 12 -0.76 -17.10 -10.54
C CYS A 12 0.19 -16.16 -9.80
N TRP A 13 0.86 -16.67 -8.75
CA TRP A 13 1.78 -15.86 -7.94
C TRP A 13 2.95 -15.34 -8.77
N GLU A 14 3.43 -16.15 -9.71
CA GLU A 14 4.50 -15.83 -10.64
C GLU A 14 4.11 -14.63 -11.53
N ASP A 15 2.92 -14.66 -12.13
CA ASP A 15 2.39 -13.55 -12.93
C ASP A 15 2.25 -12.27 -12.11
N LEU A 16 1.79 -12.41 -10.86
CA LEU A 16 1.66 -11.32 -9.91
C LEU A 16 3.02 -10.68 -9.59
N VAL A 17 4.05 -11.51 -9.33
CA VAL A 17 5.42 -11.05 -9.08
C VAL A 17 6.00 -10.41 -10.33
N GLU A 18 5.84 -11.00 -11.51
CA GLU A 18 6.32 -10.45 -12.78
C GLU A 18 5.66 -9.10 -13.07
N TRP A 19 4.34 -9.01 -12.92
CA TRP A 19 3.60 -7.75 -13.02
C TRP A 19 4.16 -6.73 -12.03
N GLY A 20 4.42 -7.13 -10.79
CA GLY A 20 5.00 -6.29 -9.75
C GLY A 20 6.38 -5.74 -10.14
N VAL A 21 7.26 -6.60 -10.65
CA VAL A 21 8.61 -6.23 -11.10
C VAL A 21 8.55 -5.22 -12.24
N VAL A 22 7.64 -5.40 -13.19
CA VAL A 22 7.49 -4.51 -14.36
C VAL A 22 6.88 -3.16 -13.96
N HIS A 23 5.82 -3.16 -13.15
CA HIS A 23 4.95 -1.99 -12.96
C HIS A 23 5.24 -1.19 -11.68
N LEU A 24 5.93 -1.76 -10.69
CA LEU A 24 6.19 -1.10 -9.40
C LEU A 24 7.56 -0.40 -9.31
N LYS A 25 8.13 -0.07 -10.47
CA LYS A 25 9.43 0.61 -10.59
C LYS A 25 9.35 2.09 -10.21
N GLY A 26 10.47 2.65 -9.77
CA GLY A 26 10.62 4.08 -9.46
C GLY A 26 10.30 4.48 -8.01
N LYS A 27 10.44 5.79 -7.73
CA LYS A 27 10.29 6.41 -6.40
C LYS A 27 9.03 7.28 -6.27
N GLY A 28 8.17 7.30 -7.29
CA GLY A 28 6.92 8.06 -7.25
C GLY A 28 5.93 7.56 -6.19
N MET A 29 4.94 8.40 -5.85
CA MET A 29 3.94 8.07 -4.83
C MET A 29 3.18 6.79 -5.17
N ARG A 30 2.69 6.65 -6.42
CA ARG A 30 1.98 5.44 -6.88
C ARG A 30 2.81 4.19 -6.69
N ALA A 31 4.05 4.18 -7.18
CA ALA A 31 4.96 3.05 -7.04
C ALA A 31 5.25 2.74 -5.56
N THR A 32 5.42 3.78 -4.72
CA THR A 32 5.64 3.62 -3.29
C THR A 32 4.43 2.99 -2.58
N VAL A 33 3.24 3.51 -2.82
CA VAL A 33 1.99 3.00 -2.24
C VAL A 33 1.75 1.55 -2.66
N CYS A 34 1.92 1.24 -3.95
CA CYS A 34 1.73 -0.12 -4.43
C CYS A 34 2.75 -1.10 -3.82
N LYS A 35 4.03 -0.69 -3.68
CA LYS A 35 5.04 -1.52 -2.99
C LYS A 35 4.72 -1.74 -1.52
N LEU A 36 4.27 -0.71 -0.81
CA LEU A 36 3.86 -0.81 0.58
C LEU A 36 2.63 -1.73 0.72
N ALA A 37 1.62 -1.55 -0.14
CA ALA A 37 0.42 -2.37 -0.14
C ALA A 37 0.75 -3.84 -0.43
N TRP A 38 1.60 -4.10 -1.43
CA TRP A 38 2.05 -5.45 -1.76
C TRP A 38 2.75 -6.13 -0.59
N TRP A 39 3.76 -5.45 -0.04
CA TRP A 39 4.53 -5.97 1.09
C TRP A 39 3.63 -6.24 2.30
N ALA A 40 2.74 -5.29 2.64
CA ALA A 40 1.81 -5.43 3.75
C ALA A 40 0.85 -6.61 3.54
N THR A 41 0.28 -6.77 2.34
CA THR A 41 -0.60 -7.89 2.02
C THR A 41 0.11 -9.23 2.22
N VAL A 42 1.30 -9.41 1.66
CA VAL A 42 2.07 -10.65 1.81
C VAL A 42 2.39 -10.91 3.29
N TYR A 43 2.86 -9.88 4.00
CA TYR A 43 3.22 -9.99 5.41
C TYR A 43 2.04 -10.37 6.30
N TYR A 44 0.90 -9.69 6.18
CA TYR A 44 -0.25 -9.91 7.05
C TYR A 44 -0.98 -11.23 6.74
N LEU A 45 -0.94 -11.72 5.49
CA LEU A 45 -1.41 -13.06 5.16
C LEU A 45 -0.53 -14.14 5.79
N TRP A 46 0.79 -14.01 5.68
CA TRP A 46 1.74 -14.91 6.35
C TRP A 46 1.57 -14.87 7.88
N SER A 47 1.47 -13.67 8.47
CA SER A 47 1.29 -13.48 9.90
C SER A 47 0.00 -14.11 10.40
N GLN A 48 -1.12 -13.93 9.68
CA GLN A 48 -2.39 -14.57 9.99
C GLN A 48 -2.26 -16.09 9.97
N ARG A 49 -1.67 -16.66 8.90
CA ARG A 49 -1.45 -18.11 8.79
C ARG A 49 -0.69 -18.64 10.02
N ASN A 50 0.36 -17.96 10.45
CA ASN A 50 1.13 -18.37 11.63
C ASN A 50 0.33 -18.29 12.93
N VAL A 51 -0.45 -17.21 13.12
CA VAL A 51 -1.30 -17.05 14.30
C VAL A 51 -2.37 -18.13 14.36
N VAL A 52 -2.94 -18.52 13.22
CA VAL A 52 -3.89 -19.64 13.16
C VAL A 52 -3.22 -20.95 13.57
N LEU A 53 -2.01 -21.23 13.04
CA LEU A 53 -1.29 -22.47 13.33
C LEU A 53 -0.85 -22.59 14.80
N HIS A 54 -0.46 -21.49 15.45
CA HIS A 54 0.15 -21.52 16.78
C HIS A 54 -0.77 -21.06 17.92
N ALA A 55 -1.80 -20.27 17.64
CA ALA A 55 -2.70 -19.70 18.65
C ALA A 55 -4.19 -19.94 18.34
N GLY A 56 -4.54 -20.53 17.18
CA GLY A 56 -5.92 -20.80 16.79
C GLY A 56 -6.79 -19.56 16.55
N GLN A 57 -6.20 -18.36 16.55
CA GLN A 57 -6.95 -17.11 16.39
C GLN A 57 -7.13 -16.77 14.91
N ILE A 58 -8.38 -16.61 14.49
CA ILE A 58 -8.73 -16.25 13.11
C ILE A 58 -9.29 -14.82 13.11
N LYS A 59 -8.56 -13.91 12.47
CA LYS A 59 -9.09 -12.61 12.02
C LYS A 59 -9.97 -12.73 10.79
N THR A 60 -11.01 -11.90 10.70
CA THR A 60 -11.82 -11.76 9.49
C THR A 60 -11.06 -11.06 8.37
N GLU A 61 -11.53 -11.21 7.13
CA GLU A 61 -10.96 -10.51 5.97
C GLU A 61 -10.93 -8.99 6.19
N ASP A 62 -12.04 -8.41 6.66
CA ASP A 62 -12.12 -6.96 6.95
C ASP A 62 -11.10 -6.51 8.00
N GLN A 63 -10.85 -7.32 9.02
CA GLN A 63 -9.84 -7.01 10.03
C GLN A 63 -8.44 -6.97 9.41
N ILE A 64 -8.10 -7.94 8.56
CA ILE A 64 -6.81 -7.99 7.86
C ILE A 64 -6.68 -6.81 6.90
N ILE A 65 -7.70 -6.53 6.10
CA ILE A 65 -7.74 -5.38 5.18
C ILE A 65 -7.55 -4.07 5.94
N ASN A 66 -8.22 -3.89 7.07
CA ASN A 66 -8.12 -2.67 7.87
C ASN A 66 -6.73 -2.49 8.48
N ILE A 67 -6.09 -3.58 8.92
CA ILE A 67 -4.71 -3.57 9.40
C ILE A 67 -3.76 -3.15 8.27
N ILE A 68 -3.89 -3.75 7.08
CA ILE A 68 -3.08 -3.40 5.90
C ILE A 68 -3.27 -1.92 5.53
N LYS A 69 -4.52 -1.45 5.43
CA LYS A 69 -4.81 -0.05 5.11
C LYS A 69 -4.17 0.91 6.11
N LYS A 70 -4.29 0.61 7.40
CA LYS A 70 -3.71 1.42 8.48
C LYS A 70 -2.18 1.44 8.37
N ASP A 71 -1.53 0.30 8.17
CA ASP A 71 -0.08 0.22 8.10
C ASP A 71 0.49 0.94 6.86
N VAL A 72 -0.11 0.74 5.69
CA VAL A 72 0.28 1.45 4.46
C VAL A 72 0.11 2.96 4.64
N LYS A 73 -1.00 3.41 5.24
CA LYS A 73 -1.24 4.82 5.54
C LYS A 73 -0.17 5.38 6.47
N THR A 74 0.13 4.70 7.58
CA THR A 74 1.15 5.15 8.55
C THR A 74 2.53 5.23 7.90
N ARG A 75 2.93 4.24 7.09
CA ARG A 75 4.22 4.23 6.39
C ARG A 75 4.32 5.25 5.26
N LEU A 76 3.21 5.57 4.60
CA LEU A 76 3.21 6.62 3.59
C LEU A 76 3.31 8.00 4.22
N GLN A 77 2.66 8.20 5.38
CA GLN A 77 2.73 9.45 6.14
C GLN A 77 4.12 9.73 6.72
N SER A 78 4.96 8.70 6.95
CA SER A 78 6.33 8.87 7.43
C SER A 78 7.38 9.06 6.33
N LYS A 79 7.00 8.95 5.05
CA LYS A 79 7.91 9.11 3.90
C LYS A 79 8.00 10.56 3.42
N GLU A 80 9.06 10.84 2.64
CA GLU A 80 9.35 12.12 2.01
C GLU A 80 8.14 12.76 1.30
N CYS A 81 8.17 14.09 1.22
CA CYS A 81 7.15 14.89 0.58
C CYS A 81 7.03 14.58 -0.92
N PHE A 82 5.91 13.97 -1.32
CA PHE A 82 5.58 13.76 -2.73
C PHE A 82 5.09 15.06 -3.37
N LYS A 83 5.43 15.28 -4.66
CA LYS A 83 4.93 16.43 -5.43
C LYS A 83 3.40 16.49 -5.38
N ASN A 84 2.85 17.70 -5.23
CA ASN A 84 1.41 17.91 -5.11
C ASN A 84 0.70 17.91 -6.48
N THR A 85 0.72 16.77 -7.17
CA THR A 85 0.03 16.56 -8.46
C THR A 85 -1.38 16.03 -8.26
N ILE A 86 -2.29 16.26 -9.22
CA ILE A 86 -3.68 15.74 -9.18
C ILE A 86 -3.70 14.22 -8.93
N LEU A 87 -2.84 13.47 -9.62
CA LEU A 87 -2.71 12.02 -9.44
C LEU A 87 -2.37 11.64 -7.99
N ASN A 88 -1.40 12.34 -7.39
CA ASN A 88 -1.01 12.09 -6.01
C ASN A 88 -2.10 12.47 -5.01
N ARG A 89 -2.89 13.52 -5.29
CA ARG A 89 -4.07 13.87 -4.48
C ARG A 89 -5.13 12.78 -4.52
N ILE A 90 -5.44 12.25 -5.71
CA ILE A 90 -6.40 11.15 -5.86
C ILE A 90 -5.92 9.91 -5.09
N ILE A 91 -4.64 9.55 -5.21
CA ILE A 91 -4.06 8.43 -4.46
C ILE A 91 -4.15 8.70 -2.95
N CYS A 92 -3.85 9.92 -2.48
CA CYS A 92 -4.02 10.27 -1.06
C CYS A 92 -5.45 10.06 -0.60
N CYS A 93 -6.45 10.53 -1.36
CA CYS A 93 -7.86 10.38 -1.04
C CYS A 93 -8.26 8.90 -0.97
N ASN A 94 -7.84 8.07 -1.93
CA ASN A 94 -8.14 6.63 -1.96
C ASN A 94 -7.60 5.89 -0.73
N TRP A 95 -6.50 6.36 -0.15
CA TRP A 95 -5.88 5.80 1.06
C TRP A 95 -6.24 6.56 2.34
N GLY A 96 -7.11 7.56 2.28
CA GLY A 96 -7.55 8.37 3.42
C GLY A 96 -6.41 9.17 4.07
N ILE A 97 -5.48 9.70 3.27
CA ILE A 97 -4.29 10.44 3.70
C ILE A 97 -4.51 11.95 3.48
N CYS A 98 -4.26 12.75 4.52
CA CYS A 98 -4.31 14.22 4.42
C CYS A 98 -3.09 14.76 3.65
N ILE A 99 -3.34 15.55 2.60
CA ILE A 99 -2.32 16.11 1.70
C ILE A 99 -1.42 17.15 2.38
N GLU A 100 -1.92 17.86 3.41
CA GLU A 100 -1.20 18.95 4.10
C GLU A 100 0.15 18.52 4.69
N ARG A 101 0.31 17.24 5.06
CA ARG A 101 1.58 16.72 5.60
C ARG A 101 2.61 16.39 4.53
N LEU A 102 2.22 16.32 3.26
CA LEU A 102 3.13 16.05 2.13
C LEU A 102 3.81 17.31 1.59
N GLN A 103 3.56 18.49 2.17
CA GLN A 103 4.10 19.78 1.68
C GLN A 103 5.24 20.34 2.54
N ARG A 104 5.62 19.72 3.68
CA ARG A 104 6.63 20.27 4.60
C ARG A 104 8.09 20.20 4.12
N GLY A 105 8.36 19.61 2.96
CA GLY A 105 9.73 19.41 2.45
C GLY A 105 10.16 20.37 1.35
N GLY A 106 9.37 21.39 1.01
CA GLY A 106 9.66 22.30 -0.10
C GLY A 106 9.50 23.75 0.31
N ASN A 107 10.40 24.25 1.15
CA ASN A 107 10.76 25.67 1.29
C ASN A 107 12.07 25.74 2.10
N ALA A 108 13.18 25.43 1.42
CA ALA A 108 14.52 25.83 1.83
C ALA A 108 15.27 26.21 0.55
N VAL A 109 15.08 27.47 0.15
CA VAL A 109 16.02 28.26 -0.66
C VAL A 109 16.25 29.54 0.11
#